data_AF-A0A498IZE1-F1
#
_entry.id   AF-A0A498IZE1-F1
#
_cell.length_a   1.000
_cell.length_b   1.000
_cell.length_c   1.000
_cell.angle_alpha   90.00
_cell.angle_beta   90.00
_cell.angle_gamma   90.00
#
_symmetry.space_group_name_H-M   'P 1'
#
loop_
_entity.id
_entity.type
_entity.pdbx_description
1 polymer ?
#
loop_
_entity_poly.entity_id
_entity_poly.type
_entity_poly.pdbx_seq_one_letter_code
_entity_poly.pdbx_strand_id
1 'polypeptide(L)'
;MKFFPVLLSFLLLSVSCATSAPVSFDGFLQCLTRKTQSTLPIFDSIYTTQNTSYDSILHAPMPQVKKNSTTGEKTVEVSFIAHFLGSSDKLVALLNKRFPELGIQSTDCHEMSWVESIVFWADYPLGTPISVLLNTTNMAVYSKGKSDYVKEPLSKDVIESIWKHMIKIEKILLDINPYGGRMAEISATATPYPHRAGNLFHVMYYTYWTEAGINATNRYVRLTRELADMMTPYVSKNPREAYQNYKDLDIGVNQDNQTDFATAAVYGMKYYKDNFARLVLVKTMIDPENFFKNKQSIPTLPRVGDGYIRGILPLIESAIG
;
A
#
# COMPACT_ATOMS: atom_id res chain seq x y z
N MET A 1 -15.61 -37.30 61.66
CA MET A 1 -15.38 -35.96 62.23
C MET A 1 -14.73 -35.13 61.13
N LYS A 2 -15.50 -34.25 60.46
CA LYS A 2 -15.39 -32.76 60.56
C LYS A 2 -14.17 -32.22 59.78
N PHE A 3 -14.25 -31.27 58.84
CA PHE A 3 -15.28 -30.34 58.36
C PHE A 3 -14.79 -29.73 57.02
N PHE A 4 -15.70 -29.38 56.10
CA PHE A 4 -15.49 -28.33 55.09
C PHE A 4 -15.46 -26.94 55.77
N PRO A 5 -14.72 -25.98 55.20
CA PRO A 5 -15.27 -24.65 54.83
C PRO A 5 -14.81 -24.29 53.40
N VAL A 6 -15.53 -23.68 52.45
CA VAL A 6 -16.44 -22.51 52.37
C VAL A 6 -15.80 -21.16 52.71
N LEU A 7 -15.55 -20.39 51.62
CA LEU A 7 -15.51 -18.94 51.40
C LEU A 7 -14.59 -18.03 52.25
N LEU A 8 -13.85 -17.14 51.57
CA LEU A 8 -14.26 -15.73 51.49
C LEU A 8 -13.50 -14.99 50.37
N SER A 9 -14.26 -14.39 49.47
CA SER A 9 -13.82 -13.30 48.61
C SER A 9 -13.49 -12.09 49.48
N PHE A 10 -12.34 -11.46 49.27
CA PHE A 10 -12.16 -10.04 49.52
C PHE A 10 -11.67 -9.37 48.24
N LEU A 11 -12.67 -8.83 47.56
CA LEU A 11 -12.63 -7.64 46.73
C LEU A 11 -11.68 -6.60 47.35
N LEU A 12 -10.53 -6.35 46.73
CA LEU A 12 -9.87 -5.05 46.81
C LEU A 12 -10.20 -4.31 45.53
N LEU A 13 -11.29 -3.54 45.59
CA LEU A 13 -11.52 -2.42 44.71
C LEU A 13 -10.31 -1.48 44.83
N SER A 14 -9.52 -1.39 43.78
CA SER A 14 -9.04 -0.08 43.37
C SER A 14 -10.06 0.45 42.37
N VAL A 15 -10.93 1.34 42.85
CA VAL A 15 -11.62 2.27 41.96
C VAL A 15 -10.54 3.23 41.47
N SER A 16 -9.88 2.87 40.38
CA SER A 16 -9.44 3.89 39.45
C SER A 16 -10.58 4.07 38.47
N CYS A 17 -11.44 5.05 38.76
CA CYS A 17 -12.12 5.79 37.71
C CYS A 17 -11.04 6.51 36.88
N ALA A 18 -10.30 5.74 36.08
CA ALA A 18 -9.94 6.22 34.78
C ALA A 18 -11.07 5.76 33.88
N THR A 19 -12.14 6.56 33.83
CA THR A 19 -12.62 6.93 32.51
C THR A 19 -11.35 7.40 31.80
N SER A 20 -10.72 6.55 30.98
CA SER A 20 -10.06 7.13 29.82
C SER A 20 -11.21 7.90 29.19
N ALA A 21 -11.14 9.24 29.28
CA ALA A 21 -11.95 10.05 28.41
C ALA A 21 -11.82 9.37 27.05
N PRO A 22 -12.92 9.05 26.34
CA PRO A 22 -12.79 8.57 24.97
C PRO A 22 -11.77 9.53 24.36
N VAL A 23 -10.62 9.01 23.93
CA VAL A 23 -9.58 9.90 23.39
C VAL A 23 -10.29 10.51 22.22
N SER A 24 -10.81 11.71 22.44
CA SER A 24 -11.75 12.31 21.53
C SER A 24 -10.90 12.43 20.29
N PHE A 25 -11.40 11.86 19.21
CA PHE A 25 -10.79 12.05 17.92
C PHE A 25 -10.53 13.55 17.70
N ASP A 26 -11.43 14.41 18.22
CA ASP A 26 -11.28 15.86 18.28
C ASP A 26 -10.07 16.34 19.12
N GLY A 27 -9.70 15.64 20.20
CA GLY A 27 -8.49 15.89 20.98
C GLY A 27 -7.20 15.57 20.23
N PHE A 28 -7.18 14.45 19.48
CA PHE A 28 -6.08 14.12 18.56
C PHE A 28 -5.99 15.14 17.42
N LEU A 29 -7.12 15.49 16.79
CA LEU A 29 -7.19 16.53 15.76
C LEU A 29 -6.78 17.90 16.29
N GLN A 30 -7.19 18.29 17.50
CA GLN A 30 -6.78 19.55 18.15
C GLN A 30 -5.27 19.58 18.40
N CYS A 31 -4.69 18.46 18.87
CA CYS A 31 -3.25 18.35 19.09
C CYS A 31 -2.48 18.47 17.77
N LEU A 32 -2.95 17.77 16.73
CA LEU A 32 -2.41 17.84 15.38
C LEU A 32 -2.46 19.29 14.86
N THR A 33 -3.62 19.95 14.95
CA THR A 33 -3.84 21.37 14.57
C THR A 33 -2.83 22.31 15.24
N ARG A 34 -2.59 22.13 16.54
CA ARG A 34 -1.68 22.98 17.31
C ARG A 34 -0.21 22.78 16.97
N LYS A 35 0.15 21.64 16.38
CA LYS A 35 1.55 21.25 16.14
C LYS A 35 1.94 21.33 14.66
N THR A 36 0.99 21.27 13.73
CA THR A 36 1.26 21.42 12.29
C THR A 36 0.93 22.84 11.82
N GLN A 37 1.89 23.76 11.94
CA GLN A 37 1.86 25.02 11.18
C GLN A 37 2.16 24.75 9.70
N SER A 38 1.24 24.10 8.98
CA SER A 38 1.38 23.84 7.55
C SER A 38 0.27 24.55 6.78
N THR A 39 0.64 25.23 5.70
CA THR A 39 -0.27 25.91 4.75
C THR A 39 -1.05 24.94 3.86
N LEU A 40 -0.89 23.63 4.05
CA LEU A 40 -1.66 22.58 3.38
C LEU A 40 -2.63 21.95 4.40
N PRO A 41 -3.96 22.04 4.18
CA PRO A 41 -4.93 21.51 5.14
C PRO A 41 -4.91 19.98 5.13
N ILE A 42 -4.15 19.40 6.06
CA ILE A 42 -4.15 17.96 6.37
C ILE A 42 -5.58 17.46 6.72
N PHE A 43 -6.47 18.36 7.15
CA PHE A 43 -7.85 18.04 7.53
C PHE A 43 -8.72 17.57 6.36
N ASP A 44 -8.51 18.07 5.13
CA ASP A 44 -9.29 17.63 3.96
C ASP A 44 -8.91 16.19 3.52
N SER A 45 -7.83 15.66 4.07
CA SER A 45 -7.39 14.27 3.91
C SER A 45 -7.81 13.33 5.04
N ILE A 46 -8.43 13.82 6.11
CA ILE A 46 -8.87 12.99 7.25
C ILE A 46 -10.36 12.70 7.12
N TYR A 47 -10.70 11.43 6.84
CA TYR A 47 -12.08 10.97 6.68
C TYR A 47 -12.59 10.39 8.00
N THR A 48 -13.72 10.92 8.46
CA THR A 48 -14.43 10.45 9.66
C THR A 48 -15.76 9.82 9.26
N THR A 49 -16.43 9.17 10.22
CA THR A 49 -17.77 8.58 10.07
C THR A 49 -18.87 9.58 9.67
N GLN A 50 -18.55 10.87 9.56
CA GLN A 50 -19.48 11.92 9.13
C GLN A 50 -19.47 12.16 7.60
N ASN A 51 -18.53 11.56 6.85
CA ASN A 51 -18.46 11.73 5.40
C ASN A 51 -19.20 10.59 4.66
N THR A 52 -20.21 10.94 3.87
CA THR A 52 -21.08 10.01 3.13
C THR A 52 -20.38 9.22 2.02
N SER A 53 -19.19 9.64 1.58
CA SER A 53 -18.38 8.96 0.55
C SER A 53 -17.37 7.95 1.12
N TYR A 54 -17.35 7.74 2.43
CA TYR A 54 -16.38 6.84 3.06
C TYR A 54 -16.83 5.38 2.88
N ASP A 55 -16.19 4.65 1.95
CA ASP A 55 -16.29 3.19 1.94
C ASP A 55 -15.44 2.66 3.08
N SER A 56 -16.12 2.22 4.13
CA SER A 56 -15.55 2.07 5.46
C SER A 56 -14.67 0.85 5.64
N ILE A 57 -14.47 0.02 4.61
CA ILE A 57 -13.68 -1.20 4.71
C ILE A 57 -12.48 -1.15 3.77
N LEU A 58 -11.28 -1.17 4.35
CA LEU A 58 -10.07 -1.51 3.61
C LEU A 58 -9.90 -3.03 3.69
N HIS A 59 -10.21 -3.75 2.61
CA HIS A 59 -9.93 -5.19 2.49
C HIS A 59 -8.62 -5.42 1.77
N ALA A 60 -7.64 -6.06 2.39
CA ALA A 60 -6.42 -6.49 1.71
C ALA A 60 -6.38 -8.03 1.64
N PRO A 61 -6.79 -8.64 0.51
CA PRO A 61 -6.50 -10.05 0.27
C PRO A 61 -4.99 -10.27 0.17
N MET A 62 -4.46 -11.18 0.98
CA MET A 62 -3.05 -11.56 0.98
C MET A 62 -2.89 -13.04 0.60
N PRO A 63 -2.89 -13.40 -0.69
CA PRO A 63 -2.57 -14.74 -1.13
C PRO A 63 -1.13 -15.14 -0.77
N GLN A 64 -0.97 -16.33 -0.20
CA GLN A 64 0.31 -16.93 0.14
C GLN A 64 0.29 -18.45 -0.09
N VAL A 65 1.45 -19.03 -0.40
CA VAL A 65 1.55 -20.49 -0.55
C VAL A 65 1.70 -21.13 0.82
N LYS A 66 0.82 -22.08 1.15
CA LYS A 66 0.95 -22.95 2.32
C LYS A 66 1.29 -24.36 1.87
N LYS A 67 2.13 -25.03 2.65
CA LYS A 67 2.46 -26.44 2.47
C LYS A 67 1.83 -27.23 3.61
N ASN A 68 1.03 -28.23 3.27
CA ASN A 68 0.50 -29.17 4.24
C ASN A 68 1.66 -29.96 4.86
N SER A 69 1.75 -29.94 6.19
CA SER A 69 2.84 -30.58 6.94
C SER A 69 2.81 -32.10 6.84
N THR A 70 1.64 -32.71 6.60
CA THR A 70 1.44 -34.16 6.53
C THR A 70 1.56 -34.68 5.11
N THR A 71 0.87 -34.08 4.13
CA THR A 71 0.83 -34.58 2.75
C THR A 71 1.94 -34.00 1.86
N GLY A 72 2.55 -32.89 2.28
CA GLY A 72 3.50 -32.14 1.46
C GLY A 72 2.88 -31.38 0.29
N GLU A 73 1.56 -31.48 0.12
CA GLU A 73 0.78 -30.77 -0.89
C GLU A 73 0.82 -29.26 -0.65
N LYS A 74 0.86 -28.49 -1.74
CA LYS A 74 0.92 -27.03 -1.70
C LYS A 74 -0.39 -26.45 -2.20
N THR A 75 -0.92 -25.50 -1.46
CA THR A 75 -2.13 -24.76 -1.80
C THR A 75 -1.90 -23.26 -1.64
N VAL A 76 -2.80 -22.45 -2.18
CA VAL A 76 -2.83 -21.01 -1.91
C VAL A 76 -3.85 -20.75 -0.81
N GLU A 77 -3.41 -20.12 0.27
CA GLU A 77 -4.26 -19.55 1.31
C GLU A 77 -4.47 -18.07 0.99
N VAL A 78 -5.69 -17.58 1.12
CA VAL A 78 -6.03 -16.16 0.94
C VAL A 78 -6.57 -15.63 2.25
N SER A 79 -5.83 -14.72 2.88
CA SER A 79 -6.27 -14.01 4.08
C SER A 79 -6.98 -12.73 3.68
N PHE A 80 -8.21 -12.51 4.14
CA PHE A 80 -8.94 -11.24 3.96
C PHE A 80 -8.83 -10.42 5.24
N ILE A 81 -7.90 -9.46 5.27
CA ILE A 81 -7.72 -8.60 6.43
C ILE A 81 -8.46 -7.28 6.18
N ALA A 82 -9.25 -6.85 7.16
CA ALA A 82 -10.11 -5.68 7.03
C ALA A 82 -9.85 -4.63 8.12
N HIS A 83 -9.84 -3.35 7.75
CA HIS A 83 -9.93 -2.24 8.71
C HIS A 83 -11.24 -1.50 8.51
N PHE A 84 -12.05 -1.39 9.59
CA PHE A 84 -13.36 -0.75 9.56
C PHE A 84 -13.49 0.36 10.60
N LEU A 85 -13.82 1.58 10.16
CA LEU A 85 -14.08 2.70 11.06
C LEU A 85 -15.52 2.67 11.57
N GLY A 86 -15.80 1.74 12.46
CA GLY A 86 -17.10 1.58 13.11
C GLY A 86 -17.14 0.33 13.99
N SER A 87 -18.32 -0.03 14.46
CA SER A 87 -18.51 -1.26 15.26
C SER A 87 -18.54 -2.51 14.39
N SER A 88 -18.14 -3.62 14.98
CA SER A 88 -18.16 -4.97 14.40
C SER A 88 -19.56 -5.36 13.90
N ASP A 89 -20.63 -5.04 14.64
CA ASP A 89 -22.02 -5.29 14.20
C ASP A 89 -22.35 -4.61 12.87
N LYS A 90 -21.89 -3.37 12.67
CA LYS A 90 -22.09 -2.63 11.42
C LYS A 90 -21.27 -3.23 10.28
N LEU A 91 -20.04 -3.66 10.57
CA LEU A 91 -19.18 -4.35 9.60
C LEU A 91 -19.82 -5.66 9.13
N VAL A 92 -20.23 -6.51 10.07
CA VAL A 92 -20.86 -7.81 9.77
C VAL A 92 -22.15 -7.63 8.99
N ALA A 93 -23.02 -6.69 9.40
CA ALA A 93 -24.24 -6.39 8.65
C ALA A 93 -23.96 -5.88 7.23
N LEU A 94 -22.93 -5.04 7.05
CA LEU A 94 -22.53 -4.52 5.75
C LEU A 94 -22.00 -5.62 4.84
N LEU A 95 -21.11 -6.48 5.35
CA LEU A 95 -20.51 -7.57 4.58
C LEU A 95 -21.50 -8.69 4.26
N ASN A 96 -22.38 -9.05 5.19
CA ASN A 96 -23.47 -10.01 4.88
C ASN A 96 -24.41 -9.49 3.79
N LYS A 97 -24.51 -8.17 3.62
CA LYS A 97 -25.31 -7.56 2.55
C LYS A 97 -24.57 -7.46 1.21
N ARG A 98 -23.28 -7.12 1.23
CA ARG A 98 -22.51 -6.74 0.03
C ARG A 98 -21.50 -7.78 -0.45
N PHE A 99 -21.05 -8.64 0.44
CA PHE A 99 -20.08 -9.69 0.15
C PHE A 99 -20.33 -10.93 1.05
N PRO A 100 -21.54 -11.53 0.97
CA PRO A 100 -21.92 -12.66 1.83
C PRO A 100 -21.03 -13.90 1.64
N GLU A 101 -20.37 -14.04 0.50
CA GLU A 101 -19.48 -15.16 0.18
C GLU A 101 -18.26 -15.24 1.12
N LEU A 102 -17.87 -14.12 1.75
CA LEU A 102 -16.80 -14.12 2.74
C LEU A 102 -17.22 -14.82 4.04
N GLY A 103 -18.52 -14.85 4.36
CA GLY A 103 -19.05 -15.56 5.53
C GLY A 103 -18.55 -15.06 6.88
N ILE A 104 -18.24 -13.76 7.00
CA ILE A 104 -17.69 -13.17 8.23
C ILE A 104 -18.64 -13.32 9.43
N GLN A 105 -18.08 -13.65 10.59
CA GLN A 105 -18.80 -13.73 11.85
C GLN A 105 -18.30 -12.66 12.84
N SER A 106 -19.13 -12.30 13.82
CA SER A 106 -18.73 -11.35 14.86
C SER A 106 -17.51 -11.82 15.65
N THR A 107 -17.30 -13.14 15.76
CA THR A 107 -16.11 -13.73 16.40
C THR A 107 -14.81 -13.49 15.65
N ASP A 108 -14.88 -13.13 14.36
CA ASP A 108 -13.71 -12.80 13.53
C ASP A 108 -13.31 -11.32 13.68
N CYS A 109 -14.13 -10.52 14.37
CA CYS A 109 -13.93 -9.09 14.52
C CYS A 109 -13.25 -8.75 15.84
N HIS A 110 -12.25 -7.86 15.80
CA HIS A 110 -11.59 -7.31 16.98
C HIS A 110 -11.77 -5.79 17.01
N GLU A 111 -12.64 -5.30 17.90
CA GLU A 111 -12.78 -3.86 18.12
C GLU A 111 -11.62 -3.34 18.97
N MET A 112 -11.00 -2.25 18.51
CA MET A 112 -9.88 -1.61 19.17
C MET A 112 -9.80 -0.14 18.75
N SER A 113 -8.98 0.66 19.45
CA SER A 113 -8.69 2.02 19.00
C SER A 113 -7.89 2.02 17.69
N TRP A 114 -7.92 3.15 16.98
CA TRP A 114 -7.18 3.28 15.72
C TRP A 114 -5.69 2.99 15.89
N VAL A 115 -5.05 3.48 16.96
CA VAL A 115 -3.60 3.27 17.18
C VAL A 115 -3.27 1.80 17.51
N GLU A 116 -4.15 1.09 18.21
CA GLU A 116 -3.99 -0.35 18.46
C GLU A 116 -4.13 -1.15 17.16
N SER A 117 -4.98 -0.69 16.24
CA SER A 117 -5.07 -1.32 14.92
C SER A 117 -3.78 -1.17 14.12
N ILE A 118 -3.02 -0.07 14.30
CA ILE A 118 -1.70 0.09 13.67
C ILE A 118 -0.71 -0.95 14.20
N VAL A 119 -0.80 -1.29 15.49
CA VAL A 119 0.01 -2.37 16.08
C VAL A 119 -0.34 -3.71 15.42
N PHE A 120 -1.63 -4.00 15.23
CA PHE A 120 -2.09 -5.18 14.51
C PHE A 120 -1.59 -5.21 13.04
N TRP A 121 -1.72 -4.10 12.30
CA TRP A 121 -1.26 -3.98 10.91
C TRP A 121 0.26 -4.03 10.76
N ALA A 122 1.01 -3.80 11.83
CA ALA A 122 2.46 -4.00 11.89
C ALA A 122 2.84 -5.46 12.25
N ASP A 123 1.90 -6.40 12.13
CA ASP A 123 2.04 -7.84 12.41
C ASP A 123 2.41 -8.19 13.87
N TYR A 124 2.12 -7.30 14.82
CA TYR A 124 2.28 -7.62 16.24
C TYR A 124 1.07 -8.39 16.80
N PRO A 125 1.27 -9.29 17.78
CA PRO A 125 0.18 -9.99 18.45
C PRO A 125 -0.85 -9.02 19.05
N LEU A 126 -2.14 -9.40 19.01
CA LEU A 126 -3.21 -8.64 19.65
C LEU A 126 -2.92 -8.41 21.14
N GLY A 127 -3.15 -7.19 21.61
CA GLY A 127 -2.86 -6.77 22.99
C GLY A 127 -1.41 -6.29 23.22
N THR A 128 -0.55 -6.29 22.20
CA THR A 128 0.79 -5.70 22.30
C THR A 128 0.69 -4.19 22.62
N PRO A 129 1.46 -3.65 23.59
CA PRO A 129 1.44 -2.23 23.91
C PRO A 129 1.88 -1.34 22.74
N ILE A 130 1.19 -0.21 22.55
CA ILE A 130 1.48 0.76 21.47
C ILE A 130 2.91 1.31 21.46
N SER A 131 3.61 1.24 22.60
CA SER A 131 5.02 1.65 22.71
C SER A 131 5.94 0.82 21.80
N VAL A 132 5.51 -0.36 21.35
CA VAL A 132 6.26 -1.16 20.38
C VAL A 132 6.53 -0.41 19.06
N LEU A 133 5.63 0.52 18.68
CA LEU A 133 5.78 1.34 17.48
C LEU A 133 6.96 2.32 17.57
N LEU A 134 7.56 2.51 18.76
CA LEU A 134 8.79 3.29 18.94
C LEU A 134 10.06 2.48 18.67
N ASN A 135 9.95 1.15 18.51
CA ASN A 135 11.09 0.29 18.24
C ASN A 135 11.50 0.39 16.76
N THR A 136 12.75 0.79 16.50
CA THR A 136 13.32 0.93 15.15
C THR A 136 14.26 -0.20 14.76
N THR A 137 14.26 -1.30 15.51
CA THR A 137 15.17 -2.44 15.27
C THR A 137 14.62 -3.30 14.14
N ASN A 138 15.31 -3.32 12.99
CA ASN A 138 14.93 -4.13 11.83
C ASN A 138 15.97 -5.22 11.56
N MET A 139 15.50 -6.45 11.37
CA MET A 139 16.34 -7.53 10.84
C MET A 139 16.54 -7.33 9.34
N ALA A 140 17.75 -7.58 8.86
CA ALA A 140 18.04 -7.51 7.43
C ALA A 140 17.38 -8.70 6.71
N VAL A 141 16.38 -8.41 5.87
CA VAL A 141 15.74 -9.36 4.96
C VAL A 141 15.89 -8.81 3.55
N TYR A 142 16.32 -9.65 2.61
CA TYR A 142 16.38 -9.27 1.20
C TYR A 142 14.99 -9.41 0.60
N SER A 143 14.63 -8.48 -0.30
CA SER A 143 13.32 -8.53 -0.97
C SER A 143 13.40 -8.03 -2.41
N LYS A 144 12.50 -8.52 -3.25
CA LYS A 144 12.19 -7.95 -4.55
C LYS A 144 10.68 -7.78 -4.65
N GLY A 145 10.25 -6.55 -4.94
CA GLY A 145 8.87 -6.20 -5.22
C GLY A 145 8.69 -5.71 -6.65
N LYS A 146 7.50 -5.94 -7.20
CA LYS A 146 6.95 -5.29 -8.40
C LYS A 146 5.49 -4.99 -8.10
N SER A 147 4.90 -4.02 -8.81
CA SER A 147 3.50 -3.70 -8.59
C SER A 147 2.78 -3.24 -9.85
N ASP A 148 1.47 -3.43 -9.88
CA ASP A 148 0.60 -3.06 -10.98
C ASP A 148 -0.72 -2.46 -10.47
N TYR A 149 -1.44 -1.79 -11.37
CA TYR A 149 -2.82 -1.42 -11.17
C TYR A 149 -3.73 -2.25 -12.08
N VAL A 150 -4.79 -2.80 -11.50
CA VAL A 150 -5.82 -3.55 -12.22
C VAL A 150 -7.06 -2.66 -12.39
N LYS A 151 -7.58 -2.63 -13.62
CA LYS A 151 -8.71 -1.77 -14.01
C LYS A 151 -9.98 -2.54 -14.35
N GLU A 152 -9.85 -3.83 -14.62
CA GLU A 152 -10.96 -4.71 -14.97
C GLU A 152 -10.91 -5.97 -14.08
N PRO A 153 -12.06 -6.56 -13.71
CA PRO A 153 -12.07 -7.78 -12.91
C PRO A 153 -11.30 -8.93 -13.60
N LEU A 154 -10.52 -9.67 -12.81
CA LEU A 154 -9.82 -10.86 -13.30
C LEU A 154 -10.82 -12.02 -13.43
N SER A 155 -10.74 -12.78 -14.54
CA SER A 155 -11.57 -13.98 -14.69
C SER A 155 -11.10 -15.10 -13.76
N LYS A 156 -11.99 -16.05 -13.47
CA LYS A 156 -11.67 -17.22 -12.64
C LYS A 156 -10.45 -17.98 -13.17
N ASP A 157 -10.38 -18.22 -14.47
CA ASP A 157 -9.26 -18.93 -15.10
C ASP A 157 -7.91 -18.20 -14.92
N VAL A 158 -7.94 -16.86 -14.94
CA VAL A 158 -6.74 -16.04 -14.69
C VAL A 158 -6.31 -16.17 -13.24
N ILE A 159 -7.26 -16.09 -12.30
CA ILE A 159 -6.98 -16.28 -10.87
C ILE A 159 -6.41 -17.70 -10.61
N GLU A 160 -6.98 -18.73 -11.23
CA GLU A 160 -6.45 -20.10 -11.15
C GLU A 160 -5.03 -20.22 -11.73
N SER A 161 -4.73 -19.49 -12.80
CA SER A 161 -3.38 -19.41 -13.36
C SER A 161 -2.40 -18.73 -12.39
N ILE A 162 -2.81 -17.65 -11.73
CA ILE A 162 -2.02 -16.98 -10.68
C ILE A 162 -1.68 -17.98 -9.58
N TRP A 163 -2.66 -18.72 -9.05
CA TRP A 163 -2.43 -19.70 -8.00
C TRP A 163 -1.45 -20.81 -8.41
N LYS A 164 -1.59 -21.35 -9.63
CA LYS A 164 -0.66 -22.35 -10.17
C LYS A 164 0.78 -21.81 -10.25
N HIS A 165 0.96 -20.57 -10.67
CA HIS A 165 2.28 -19.92 -10.70
C HIS A 165 2.84 -19.69 -9.29
N MET A 166 2.00 -19.21 -8.36
CA MET A 166 2.40 -19.04 -6.96
C MET A 166 2.89 -20.36 -6.35
N ILE A 167 2.13 -21.45 -6.51
CA ILE A 167 2.50 -22.79 -6.00
C ILE A 167 3.84 -23.27 -6.56
N LYS A 168 4.13 -22.97 -7.83
CA LYS A 168 5.41 -23.29 -8.46
C LYS A 168 6.58 -22.47 -7.88
N ILE A 169 6.34 -21.19 -7.57
CA ILE A 169 7.34 -20.25 -7.04
C ILE A 169 7.59 -20.50 -5.53
N GLU A 170 6.56 -20.91 -4.79
CA GLU A 170 6.51 -21.14 -3.35
C GLU A 170 6.66 -19.88 -2.50
N LYS A 171 7.79 -19.18 -2.57
CA LYS A 171 8.12 -18.05 -1.69
C LYS A 171 7.75 -16.70 -2.29
N ILE A 172 6.50 -16.57 -2.72
CA ILE A 172 5.95 -15.31 -3.26
C ILE A 172 4.66 -14.94 -2.53
N LEU A 173 4.52 -13.65 -2.29
CA LEU A 173 3.35 -13.04 -1.70
C LEU A 173 2.71 -12.09 -2.72
N LEU A 174 1.38 -12.06 -2.70
CA LEU A 174 0.59 -11.06 -3.37
C LEU A 174 -0.11 -10.23 -2.30
N ASP A 175 -0.05 -8.93 -2.45
CA ASP A 175 -0.84 -7.99 -1.65
C ASP A 175 -1.75 -7.20 -2.59
N ILE A 176 -3.06 -7.27 -2.36
CA ILE A 176 -4.08 -6.67 -3.21
C ILE A 176 -4.79 -5.58 -2.40
N ASN A 177 -4.60 -4.33 -2.78
CA ASN A 177 -5.13 -3.16 -2.08
C ASN A 177 -6.24 -2.51 -2.91
N PRO A 178 -7.47 -2.37 -2.40
CA PRO A 178 -8.62 -1.90 -3.15
C PRO A 178 -8.53 -0.41 -3.41
N TYR A 179 -8.96 0.00 -4.61
CA TYR A 179 -9.01 1.39 -5.06
C TYR A 179 -10.46 1.76 -5.36
N GLY A 180 -10.81 3.00 -5.03
CA GLY A 180 -12.19 3.45 -4.97
C GLY A 180 -12.33 4.49 -3.87
N GLY A 181 -13.55 4.69 -3.37
CA GLY A 181 -13.84 5.65 -2.30
C GLY A 181 -13.13 6.98 -2.55
N ARG A 182 -12.41 7.48 -1.54
CA ARG A 182 -11.71 8.76 -1.66
C ARG A 182 -10.65 8.80 -2.76
N MET A 183 -9.99 7.68 -3.06
CA MET A 183 -8.97 7.64 -4.11
C MET A 183 -9.57 7.91 -5.50
N ALA A 184 -10.85 7.62 -5.71
CA ALA A 184 -11.55 7.90 -6.97
C ALA A 184 -12.07 9.34 -7.08
N GLU A 185 -12.31 10.02 -5.95
CA GLU A 185 -12.81 11.41 -5.96
C GLU A 185 -11.72 12.45 -6.24
N ILE A 186 -10.48 12.13 -5.89
CA ILE A 186 -9.34 13.04 -6.08
C ILE A 186 -8.95 13.03 -7.56
N SER A 187 -8.84 14.22 -8.17
CA SER A 187 -8.35 14.36 -9.55
C SER A 187 -6.96 13.75 -9.70
N ALA A 188 -6.73 13.05 -10.83
CA ALA A 188 -5.43 12.51 -11.19
C ALA A 188 -4.32 13.58 -11.27
N THR A 189 -4.67 14.85 -11.48
CA THR A 189 -3.72 15.98 -11.58
C THR A 189 -3.57 16.79 -10.28
N ALA A 190 -4.32 16.46 -9.23
CA ALA A 190 -4.28 17.18 -7.95
C ALA A 190 -2.92 17.06 -7.23
N THR A 191 -2.22 15.95 -7.45
CA THR A 191 -0.91 15.65 -6.90
C THR A 191 -0.07 14.93 -7.95
N PRO A 192 1.27 14.82 -7.80
CA PRO A 192 2.09 14.01 -8.71
C PRO A 192 1.59 12.57 -8.91
N TYR A 193 1.01 11.98 -7.87
CA TYR A 193 0.43 10.64 -7.88
C TYR A 193 -0.88 10.58 -8.68
N PRO A 194 -0.91 9.90 -9.85
CA PRO A 194 -2.01 9.99 -10.80
C PRO A 194 -3.04 8.85 -10.69
N HIS A 195 -2.75 7.80 -9.92
CA HIS A 195 -3.52 6.56 -9.94
C HIS A 195 -4.78 6.69 -9.08
N ARG A 196 -5.82 7.28 -9.67
CA ARG A 196 -7.08 7.66 -9.01
C ARG A 196 -8.25 6.83 -9.56
N ALA A 197 -9.34 7.48 -9.96
CA ALA A 197 -10.51 6.84 -10.57
C ALA A 197 -10.14 5.93 -11.76
N GLY A 198 -10.85 4.81 -11.88
CA GLY A 198 -10.65 3.80 -12.93
C GLY A 198 -9.67 2.68 -12.57
N ASN A 199 -9.07 2.71 -11.38
CA ASN A 199 -8.33 1.56 -10.82
C ASN A 199 -9.25 0.82 -9.82
N LEU A 200 -9.36 -0.49 -9.96
CA LEU A 200 -10.12 -1.35 -9.03
C LEU A 200 -9.27 -1.74 -7.82
N PHE A 201 -8.00 -2.06 -8.05
CA PHE A 201 -7.04 -2.35 -7.00
C PHE A 201 -5.60 -2.19 -7.49
N HIS A 202 -4.72 -1.93 -6.55
CA HIS A 202 -3.27 -2.03 -6.70
C HIS A 202 -2.83 -3.41 -6.23
N VAL A 203 -1.88 -4.02 -6.93
CA VAL A 203 -1.33 -5.33 -6.57
C VAL A 203 0.18 -5.23 -6.46
N MET A 204 0.74 -5.76 -5.38
CA MET A 204 2.17 -5.93 -5.18
C MET A 204 2.51 -7.42 -5.21
N TYR A 205 3.48 -7.79 -6.04
CA TYR A 205 4.10 -9.10 -6.08
C TYR A 205 5.45 -8.99 -5.41
N TYR A 206 5.70 -9.77 -4.36
CA TYR A 206 6.99 -9.69 -3.69
C TYR A 206 7.49 -11.02 -3.15
N THR A 207 8.80 -11.16 -3.18
CA THR A 207 9.54 -12.28 -2.61
C THR A 207 10.48 -11.75 -1.55
N TYR A 208 10.68 -12.52 -0.48
CA TYR A 208 11.60 -12.21 0.60
C TYR A 208 12.47 -13.43 0.91
N TRP A 209 13.72 -13.19 1.29
CA TRP A 209 14.67 -14.24 1.61
C TRP A 209 15.77 -13.76 2.55
N THR A 210 16.38 -14.70 3.28
CA THR A 210 17.50 -14.45 4.21
C THR A 210 18.84 -14.96 3.67
N GLU A 211 18.82 -15.85 2.67
CA GLU A 211 20.01 -16.42 2.05
C GLU A 211 20.80 -15.34 1.30
N ALA A 212 22.01 -15.05 1.77
CA ALA A 212 22.90 -14.12 1.09
C ALA A 212 23.52 -14.74 -0.17
N GLY A 213 23.90 -13.89 -1.13
CA GLY A 213 24.66 -14.29 -2.31
C GLY A 213 23.88 -14.17 -3.63
N ILE A 214 24.63 -14.05 -4.72
CA ILE A 214 24.09 -13.72 -6.04
C ILE A 214 23.14 -14.80 -6.59
N ASN A 215 23.37 -16.08 -6.25
CA ASN A 215 22.52 -17.18 -6.68
C ASN A 215 21.10 -17.08 -6.10
N ALA A 216 20.98 -16.80 -4.80
CA ALA A 216 19.71 -16.56 -4.14
C ALA A 216 19.01 -15.33 -4.74
N THR A 217 19.72 -14.21 -4.84
CA THR A 217 19.19 -12.97 -5.45
C THR A 217 18.66 -13.21 -6.87
N ASN A 218 19.45 -13.84 -7.74
CA ASN A 218 19.05 -14.12 -9.11
C ASN A 218 17.81 -15.01 -9.18
N ARG A 219 17.72 -16.01 -8.29
CA ARG A 219 16.55 -16.89 -8.20
C ARG A 219 15.28 -16.12 -7.84
N TYR A 220 15.26 -15.39 -6.72
CA TYR A 220 14.06 -14.72 -6.24
C TYR A 220 13.64 -13.53 -7.12
N VAL A 221 14.62 -12.80 -7.67
CA VAL A 221 14.36 -11.74 -8.65
C VAL A 221 13.71 -12.32 -9.91
N ARG A 222 14.23 -13.44 -10.44
CA ARG A 222 13.63 -14.11 -11.60
C ARG A 222 12.18 -14.56 -11.31
N LEU A 223 11.94 -15.20 -10.17
CA LEU A 223 10.60 -15.68 -9.80
C LEU A 223 9.59 -14.54 -9.66
N THR A 224 10.01 -13.39 -9.09
CA THR A 224 9.14 -12.21 -9.00
C THR A 224 8.80 -11.65 -10.39
N ARG A 225 9.78 -11.65 -11.31
CA ARG A 225 9.57 -11.23 -12.71
C ARG A 225 8.63 -12.18 -13.44
N GLU A 226 8.81 -13.49 -13.30
CA GLU A 226 7.95 -14.50 -13.94
C GLU A 226 6.45 -14.27 -13.62
N LEU A 227 6.11 -14.00 -12.35
CA LEU A 227 4.71 -13.73 -12.00
C LEU A 227 4.22 -12.37 -12.53
N ALA A 228 5.04 -11.31 -12.41
CA ALA A 228 4.67 -10.01 -12.94
C ALA A 228 4.50 -10.02 -14.47
N ASP A 229 5.36 -10.74 -15.20
CA ASP A 229 5.29 -10.86 -16.66
C ASP A 229 4.02 -11.60 -17.08
N MET A 230 3.61 -12.63 -16.32
CA MET A 230 2.34 -13.33 -16.54
C MET A 230 1.13 -12.39 -16.40
N MET A 231 1.19 -11.41 -15.50
CA MET A 231 0.11 -10.45 -15.25
C MET A 231 -0.04 -9.37 -16.33
N THR A 232 0.94 -9.23 -17.25
CA THR A 232 0.97 -8.20 -18.30
C THR A 232 -0.35 -7.97 -19.06
N PRO A 233 -1.08 -8.99 -19.54
CA PRO A 233 -2.29 -8.76 -20.32
C PRO A 233 -3.52 -8.38 -19.47
N TYR A 234 -3.44 -8.49 -18.14
CA TYR A 234 -4.57 -8.34 -17.21
C TYR A 234 -4.49 -7.05 -16.36
N VAL A 235 -3.41 -6.30 -16.48
CA VAL A 235 -3.17 -5.06 -15.74
C VAL A 235 -3.31 -3.84 -16.65
N SER A 236 -3.19 -2.64 -16.08
CA SER A 236 -3.14 -1.40 -16.82
C SER A 236 -2.12 -1.45 -17.98
N LYS A 237 -2.46 -0.77 -19.08
CA LYS A 237 -1.64 -0.70 -20.29
C LYS A 237 -1.65 0.72 -20.84
N ASN A 238 -0.56 1.08 -21.51
CA ASN A 238 -0.36 2.38 -22.17
C ASN A 238 -0.56 3.60 -21.25
N PRO A 239 0.29 3.78 -20.21
CA PRO A 239 1.39 2.91 -19.78
C PRO A 239 0.94 1.80 -18.84
N ARG A 240 1.80 0.79 -18.63
CA ARG A 240 1.64 -0.14 -17.51
C ARG A 240 2.04 0.59 -16.23
N GLU A 241 1.03 0.97 -15.45
CA GLU A 241 1.13 1.87 -14.30
C GLU A 241 1.88 1.20 -13.13
N ALA A 242 2.72 1.97 -12.43
CA ALA A 242 3.55 1.49 -11.32
C ALA A 242 3.56 2.50 -10.16
N TYR A 243 3.82 2.07 -8.93
CA TYR A 243 3.84 2.95 -7.77
C TYR A 243 5.26 3.40 -7.39
N GLN A 244 5.50 4.71 -7.38
CA GLN A 244 6.84 5.29 -7.15
C GLN A 244 7.50 4.89 -5.82
N ASN A 245 6.72 4.70 -4.74
CA ASN A 245 7.28 4.28 -3.45
C ASN A 245 7.71 2.81 -3.46
N TYR A 246 7.23 2.02 -4.42
CA TYR A 246 7.70 0.65 -4.67
C TYR A 246 8.69 0.68 -5.84
N LYS A 247 9.83 1.36 -5.60
CA LYS A 247 10.85 1.59 -6.64
C LYS A 247 11.26 0.28 -7.31
N ASP A 248 11.10 0.25 -8.62
CA ASP A 248 11.46 -0.90 -9.45
C ASP A 248 12.34 -0.47 -10.62
N LEU A 249 13.62 -0.82 -10.59
CA LEU A 249 14.56 -0.49 -11.67
C LEU A 249 14.28 -1.29 -12.96
N ASP A 250 13.50 -2.38 -12.89
CA ASP A 250 13.17 -3.19 -14.08
C ASP A 250 12.23 -2.44 -15.05
N ILE A 251 11.53 -1.40 -14.60
CA ILE A 251 10.58 -0.68 -15.46
C ILE A 251 11.24 0.40 -16.35
N GLY A 252 12.53 0.63 -16.17
CA GLY A 252 13.34 1.64 -16.85
C GLY A 252 14.29 2.32 -15.87
N VAL A 253 15.54 2.55 -16.28
CA VAL A 253 16.57 3.04 -15.36
C VAL A 253 17.68 3.79 -16.09
N ASN A 254 18.15 4.89 -15.52
CA ASN A 254 19.36 5.60 -15.95
C ASN A 254 20.62 4.97 -15.36
N GLN A 255 21.77 5.32 -15.94
CA GLN A 255 23.07 5.03 -15.33
C GLN A 255 23.23 5.79 -14.00
N ASP A 256 24.19 5.33 -13.19
CA ASP A 256 24.52 5.99 -11.93
C ASP A 256 24.88 7.46 -12.16
N ASN A 257 24.27 8.34 -11.35
CA ASN A 257 24.48 9.79 -11.38
C ASN A 257 24.15 10.46 -12.74
N GLN A 258 23.32 9.84 -13.57
CA GLN A 258 22.83 10.39 -14.84
C GLN A 258 21.30 10.51 -14.85
N THR A 259 20.77 11.40 -15.68
CA THR A 259 19.34 11.51 -15.91
C THR A 259 19.09 11.87 -17.38
N ASP A 260 19.09 10.85 -18.24
CA ASP A 260 18.67 11.02 -19.63
C ASP A 260 17.14 11.18 -19.69
N PHE A 261 16.68 12.17 -20.46
CA PHE A 261 15.25 12.51 -20.52
C PHE A 261 14.44 11.41 -21.19
N ALA A 262 14.92 10.83 -22.30
CA ALA A 262 14.19 9.80 -23.04
C ALA A 262 14.02 8.53 -22.20
N THR A 263 15.10 8.10 -21.54
CA THR A 263 15.09 6.99 -20.58
C THR A 263 14.17 7.30 -19.40
N ALA A 264 14.20 8.54 -18.90
CA ALA A 264 13.35 8.94 -17.80
C ALA A 264 11.86 8.99 -18.12
N ALA A 265 11.49 9.34 -19.35
CA ALA A 265 10.10 9.28 -19.79
C ALA A 265 9.54 7.86 -19.72
N VAL A 266 10.35 6.82 -19.96
CA VAL A 266 9.89 5.41 -19.93
C VAL A 266 9.37 5.00 -18.55
N TYR A 267 10.13 5.25 -17.47
CA TYR A 267 9.66 4.94 -16.11
C TYR A 267 8.78 6.05 -15.54
N GLY A 268 9.03 7.31 -15.91
CA GLY A 268 8.29 8.47 -15.45
C GLY A 268 6.81 8.42 -15.83
N MET A 269 6.50 8.05 -17.07
CA MET A 269 5.11 7.87 -17.50
C MET A 269 4.41 6.73 -16.74
N LYS A 270 5.13 5.67 -16.34
CA LYS A 270 4.54 4.58 -15.53
C LYS A 270 4.19 5.03 -14.11
N TYR A 271 5.03 5.85 -13.50
CA TYR A 271 4.84 6.36 -12.13
C TYR A 271 3.89 7.56 -12.03
N TYR A 272 3.90 8.43 -13.04
CA TYR A 272 3.25 9.75 -12.95
C TYR A 272 2.26 10.04 -14.07
N LYS A 273 2.18 9.19 -15.10
CA LYS A 273 1.34 9.40 -16.28
C LYS A 273 1.54 10.83 -16.82
N ASP A 274 0.47 11.51 -17.14
CA ASP A 274 0.49 12.86 -17.71
C ASP A 274 1.11 13.91 -16.77
N ASN A 275 1.16 13.64 -15.45
CA ASN A 275 1.82 14.53 -14.49
C ASN A 275 3.35 14.57 -14.65
N PHE A 276 3.95 13.61 -15.36
CA PHE A 276 5.40 13.58 -15.59
C PHE A 276 5.92 14.86 -16.25
N ALA A 277 5.20 15.39 -17.25
CA ALA A 277 5.59 16.61 -17.95
C ALA A 277 5.68 17.81 -17.00
N ARG A 278 4.66 17.99 -16.16
CA ARG A 278 4.63 19.04 -15.13
C ARG A 278 5.77 18.87 -14.12
N LEU A 279 6.10 17.63 -13.73
CA LEU A 279 7.21 17.36 -12.81
C LEU A 279 8.55 17.76 -13.42
N VAL A 280 8.78 17.48 -14.71
CA VAL A 280 10.01 17.89 -15.40
C VAL A 280 10.16 19.41 -15.41
N LEU A 281 9.08 20.15 -15.67
CA LEU A 281 9.12 21.61 -15.61
C LEU A 281 9.51 22.12 -14.23
N VAL A 282 8.86 21.62 -13.18
CA VAL A 282 9.17 21.99 -11.80
C VAL A 282 10.63 21.67 -11.48
N LYS A 283 11.09 20.46 -11.81
CA LYS A 283 12.49 20.03 -11.62
C LYS A 283 13.47 20.96 -12.30
N THR A 284 13.17 21.37 -13.53
CA THR A 284 14.00 22.28 -14.33
C THR A 284 14.12 23.66 -13.70
N MET A 285 13.05 24.17 -13.09
CA MET A 285 13.06 25.47 -12.43
C MET A 285 13.80 25.46 -11.09
N ILE A 286 13.60 24.41 -10.28
CA ILE A 286 14.13 24.37 -8.90
C ILE A 286 15.53 23.76 -8.79
N ASP A 287 15.92 22.92 -9.73
CA ASP A 287 17.22 22.26 -9.78
C ASP A 287 17.74 22.19 -11.23
N PRO A 288 18.05 23.35 -11.83
CA PRO A 288 18.44 23.44 -13.24
C PRO A 288 19.73 22.68 -13.57
N GLU A 289 20.65 22.57 -12.61
CA GLU A 289 21.92 21.83 -12.76
C GLU A 289 21.78 20.32 -12.46
N ASN A 290 20.55 19.88 -12.17
CA ASN A 290 20.22 18.49 -11.86
C ASN A 290 21.16 17.90 -10.78
N PHE A 291 21.34 18.64 -9.69
CA PHE A 291 22.15 18.23 -8.55
C PHE A 291 21.51 17.02 -7.83
N PHE A 292 20.20 17.08 -7.58
CA PHE A 292 19.45 16.01 -6.93
C PHE A 292 19.01 14.95 -7.94
N LYS A 293 19.88 13.97 -8.19
CA LYS A 293 19.62 12.90 -9.16
C LYS A 293 19.90 11.50 -8.64
N ASN A 294 19.21 10.53 -9.22
CA ASN A 294 19.46 9.10 -9.05
C ASN A 294 19.00 8.35 -10.31
N LYS A 295 19.14 7.03 -10.30
CA LYS A 295 18.79 6.16 -11.42
C LYS A 295 17.36 6.31 -11.96
N GLN A 296 16.42 6.84 -11.16
CA GLN A 296 15.03 7.10 -11.55
C GLN A 296 14.55 8.51 -11.16
N SER A 297 15.45 9.51 -11.09
CA SER A 297 15.04 10.88 -10.82
C SER A 297 14.30 11.52 -12.00
N ILE A 298 13.35 12.41 -11.71
CA ILE A 298 12.77 13.30 -12.73
C ILE A 298 13.91 14.07 -13.43
N PRO A 299 13.97 14.09 -14.77
CA PRO A 299 14.99 14.83 -15.51
C PRO A 299 14.69 16.33 -15.51
N THR A 300 15.70 17.14 -15.81
CA THR A 300 15.49 18.50 -16.30
C THR A 300 15.17 18.46 -17.80
N LEU A 301 14.61 19.54 -18.34
CA LEU A 301 14.45 19.68 -19.79
C LEU A 301 15.82 19.59 -20.50
N PRO A 302 15.89 18.97 -21.69
CA PRO A 302 17.11 18.96 -22.48
C PRO A 302 17.55 20.39 -22.84
N ARG A 303 18.84 20.70 -22.64
CA ARG A 303 19.46 21.97 -23.07
C ARG A 303 20.08 21.80 -24.46
N VAL A 304 19.97 22.83 -25.30
CA VAL A 304 20.72 23.00 -26.56
C VAL A 304 21.36 24.39 -26.54
N GLY A 305 22.69 24.45 -26.44
CA GLY A 305 23.40 25.69 -26.12
C GLY A 305 23.03 26.22 -24.74
N ASP A 306 22.85 27.54 -24.61
CA ASP A 306 22.45 28.20 -23.35
C ASP A 306 20.93 28.19 -23.09
N GLY A 307 20.14 27.42 -23.86
CA GLY A 307 18.67 27.41 -23.77
C GLY A 307 18.04 26.02 -23.82
N TYR A 308 16.74 25.92 -23.52
CA TYR A 308 15.96 24.67 -23.62
C TYR A 308 15.41 24.46 -25.04
N ILE A 309 15.18 23.20 -25.44
CA ILE A 309 14.62 22.85 -26.76
C ILE A 309 13.23 23.48 -26.93
N ARG A 310 13.13 24.51 -27.79
CA ARG A 310 11.88 25.25 -28.10
C ARG A 310 10.76 24.37 -28.65
N GLY A 311 11.07 23.20 -29.23
CA GLY A 311 10.07 22.28 -29.80
C GLY A 311 9.34 21.40 -28.77
N ILE A 312 9.80 21.34 -27.51
CA ILE A 312 9.15 20.55 -26.44
C ILE A 312 8.12 21.42 -25.69
N LEU A 313 8.31 22.74 -25.65
CA LEU A 313 7.40 23.68 -24.97
C LEU A 313 5.94 23.57 -25.42
N PRO A 314 5.58 23.51 -26.72
CA PRO A 314 4.19 23.44 -27.16
C PRO A 314 3.47 22.14 -26.80
N LEU A 315 4.21 21.02 -26.73
CA LEU A 315 3.70 19.71 -26.26
C LEU A 315 3.51 19.67 -24.74
N ILE A 316 4.21 20.55 -24.02
CA ILE A 316 4.09 20.69 -22.57
C ILE A 316 3.01 21.72 -22.23
N GLU A 317 2.90 22.85 -22.93
CA GLU A 317 1.88 23.88 -22.71
C GLU A 317 0.45 23.33 -22.87
N SER A 318 0.23 22.37 -23.78
CA SER A 318 -1.05 21.66 -23.89
C SER A 318 -1.37 20.72 -22.72
N ALA A 319 -0.35 20.30 -21.96
CA ALA A 319 -0.50 19.49 -20.74
C ALA A 319 -0.70 20.34 -19.46
N ILE A 320 -0.53 21.67 -19.56
CA ILE A 320 -0.79 22.65 -18.49
C ILE A 320 -2.18 23.30 -18.68
N GLY A 321 -3.09 22.64 -19.42
CA GLY A 321 -4.48 23.10 -19.58
C GLY A 321 -5.14 23.50 -18.26
#